data_AF-A0A1E8GL99-F1
#
_entry.id   AF-A0A1E8GL99-F1
#
_cell.length_a   1.000
_cell.length_b   1.000
_cell.length_c   1.000
_cell.angle_alpha   90.00
_cell.angle_beta   90.00
_cell.angle_gamma   90.00
#
_symmetry.space_group_name_H-M   'P 1'
#
loop_
_entity.id
_entity.type
_entity.pdbx_description
1 polymer ?
#
loop_
_entity_poly.entity_id
_entity_poly.type
_entity_poly.pdbx_seq_one_letter_code
_entity_poly.pdbx_strand_id
1 'polypeptide(L)'
;MNKLKELLTPKRVIAILVLIAIIVFAFQNLNLVELSFIFFSIKIPLLVLILIMFAIGVVLGWTYKKGDAKKALKNIQSETQKEISNLQSQIEDLKK
;
A
#
# COMPACT_ATOMS: atom_id res chain seq x y z
N MET A 1 25.07 -26.43 19.30
CA MET A 1 24.75 -25.16 19.99
C MET A 1 24.93 -23.90 19.15
N ASN A 2 25.90 -23.81 18.23
CA ASN A 2 26.15 -22.58 17.46
C ASN A 2 25.01 -22.18 16.51
N LYS A 3 24.33 -23.15 15.87
CA LYS A 3 23.18 -22.87 14.99
C LYS A 3 21.95 -22.31 15.74
N LEU A 4 21.74 -22.71 17.00
CA LEU A 4 20.64 -22.18 17.81
C LEU A 4 20.82 -20.68 18.13
N LYS A 5 22.06 -20.26 18.45
CA LYS A 5 22.39 -18.84 18.67
C LYS A 5 22.19 -18.00 17.41
N GLU A 6 22.42 -18.57 16.24
CA GLU A 6 22.20 -17.90 14.96
C GLU A 6 20.70 -17.72 14.64
N LEU A 7 19.86 -18.66 15.07
CA LEU A 7 18.39 -18.57 14.97
C LEU A 7 17.79 -17.58 15.98
N LEU A 8 18.41 -17.42 17.14
CA LEU A 8 17.97 -16.57 18.25
C LEU A 8 18.53 -15.13 18.18
N THR A 9 18.77 -14.60 16.98
CA THR A 9 19.05 -13.15 16.87
C THR A 9 17.80 -12.36 17.25
N PRO A 10 17.92 -11.22 17.97
CA PRO A 10 16.76 -10.48 18.48
C PRO A 10 15.72 -10.16 17.38
N LYS A 11 16.21 -9.80 16.18
CA LYS A 11 15.35 -9.56 15.01
C LYS A 11 14.54 -10.79 14.59
N ARG A 12 15.17 -11.97 14.55
CA ARG A 12 14.50 -13.24 14.20
C ARG A 12 13.50 -13.65 15.27
N VAL A 13 13.85 -13.50 16.54
CA VAL A 13 12.94 -13.78 17.66
C VAL A 13 11.71 -12.89 17.60
N ILE A 14 11.88 -11.59 17.39
CA ILE A 14 10.76 -10.65 17.23
C ILE A 14 9.90 -11.05 16.03
N ALA A 15 10.49 -11.37 14.89
CA ALA A 15 9.74 -11.79 13.70
C ALA A 15 8.91 -13.07 13.95
N ILE A 16 9.49 -14.05 14.65
CA ILE A 16 8.79 -15.28 15.03
C ILE A 16 7.65 -14.98 16.00
N LEU A 17 7.88 -14.13 17.00
CA LEU A 17 6.83 -13.72 17.95
C LEU A 17 5.68 -13.00 17.26
N VAL A 18 5.98 -12.09 16.34
CA VAL A 18 4.97 -11.40 15.52
C VAL A 18 4.19 -12.39 14.66
N LEU A 19 4.87 -13.35 14.02
CA LEU A 19 4.21 -14.37 13.22
C LEU A 19 3.26 -15.22 14.07
N ILE A 20 3.70 -15.66 15.25
CA ILE A 20 2.86 -16.41 16.19
C ILE A 20 1.65 -15.56 16.60
N ALA A 21 1.85 -14.28 16.91
CA ALA A 21 0.77 -13.37 17.29
C ALA A 21 -0.27 -13.21 16.16
N ILE A 22 0.17 -13.10 14.90
CA ILE A 22 -0.72 -13.03 13.73
C ILE A 22 -1.56 -14.31 13.61
N ILE A 23 -0.93 -15.48 13.78
CA ILE A 23 -1.62 -16.77 13.70
C ILE A 23 -2.66 -16.87 14.82
N VAL A 24 -2.28 -16.55 16.07
CA VAL A 24 -3.19 -16.57 17.22
C VAL A 24 -4.36 -15.60 17.00
N PHE A 25 -4.07 -14.38 16.55
CA PHE A 25 -5.09 -13.40 16.19
C PHE A 25 -6.05 -13.96 15.13
N ALA A 26 -5.53 -14.58 14.06
CA ALA A 26 -6.35 -15.15 13.01
C ALA A 26 -7.32 -16.21 13.57
N PHE A 27 -6.81 -17.17 14.35
CA PHE A 27 -7.63 -18.22 14.96
C PHE A 27 -8.67 -17.68 15.95
N GLN A 28 -8.31 -16.70 16.79
CA GLN A 28 -9.26 -16.06 17.72
C GLN A 28 -10.39 -15.32 16.98
N ASN A 29 -10.12 -14.83 15.77
CA ASN A 29 -11.08 -14.09 14.94
C ASN A 29 -11.77 -14.96 13.88
N LEU A 30 -11.74 -16.29 14.01
CA LEU A 30 -12.55 -17.20 13.18
C LEU A 30 -14.02 -17.28 13.64
N ASN A 31 -14.34 -16.71 14.80
CA ASN A 31 -15.72 -16.63 15.29
C ASN A 31 -16.62 -15.94 14.26
N LEU A 32 -17.78 -16.55 14.01
CA LEU A 32 -18.76 -16.05 13.06
C LEU A 32 -19.47 -14.83 13.67
N VAL A 33 -19.45 -13.73 12.94
CA VAL A 33 -20.23 -12.53 13.23
C VAL A 33 -21.37 -12.45 12.22
N GLU A 34 -22.54 -12.09 12.71
CA GLU A 34 -23.71 -11.87 11.87
C GLU A 34 -23.69 -10.43 11.33
N LEU A 35 -23.63 -10.31 10.01
CA LEU A 35 -23.69 -9.05 9.30
C LEU A 35 -25.08 -8.90 8.69
N SER A 36 -25.85 -7.96 9.22
CA SER A 36 -27.20 -7.66 8.74
C SER A 36 -27.15 -6.59 7.66
N PHE A 37 -27.74 -6.89 6.51
CA PHE A 37 -28.04 -5.97 5.43
C PHE A 37 -29.53 -5.65 5.41
N ILE A 38 -29.94 -4.73 4.53
CA ILE A 38 -31.33 -4.22 4.44
C ILE A 38 -32.34 -5.36 4.20
N PHE A 39 -31.97 -6.39 3.43
CA PHE A 39 -32.87 -7.48 3.04
C PHE A 39 -32.44 -8.88 3.48
N PHE A 40 -31.24 -9.05 4.04
CA PHE A 40 -30.71 -10.36 4.43
C PHE A 40 -29.60 -10.22 5.46
N SER A 41 -29.29 -11.32 6.16
CA SER A 41 -28.13 -11.41 7.05
C SER A 41 -27.20 -12.53 6.59
N ILE A 42 -25.89 -12.33 6.77
CA ILE A 42 -24.87 -13.32 6.46
C ILE A 42 -23.97 -13.53 7.67
N LYS A 43 -23.57 -14.78 7.93
CA LYS A 43 -22.60 -15.11 8.98
C LYS A 43 -21.24 -15.34 8.34
N ILE A 44 -20.27 -14.53 8.73
CA ILE A 44 -18.90 -14.59 8.22
C ILE A 44 -17.90 -14.50 9.38
N PRO A 45 -16.73 -15.17 9.29
CA PRO A 45 -15.69 -15.00 10.29
C PRO A 45 -15.24 -13.54 10.36
N LEU A 46 -15.03 -13.03 11.58
CA LEU A 46 -14.60 -11.65 11.79
C LEU A 46 -13.30 -11.31 11.03
N LEU A 47 -12.34 -12.24 10.99
CA LEU A 47 -11.11 -12.09 10.22
C LEU A 47 -11.38 -11.84 8.74
N VAL A 48 -12.30 -12.60 8.14
CA VAL A 48 -12.66 -12.47 6.72
C VAL A 48 -13.30 -11.11 6.46
N LEU A 49 -14.19 -10.66 7.35
CA LEU A 49 -14.81 -9.33 7.26
C LEU A 49 -13.76 -8.21 7.27
N ILE A 50 -12.79 -8.26 8.20
CA ILE A 50 -11.71 -7.28 8.30
C ILE A 50 -10.87 -7.25 7.02
N LEU A 51 -10.50 -8.41 6.48
CA LEU A 51 -9.71 -8.50 5.26
C LEU A 51 -10.44 -7.93 4.04
N ILE A 52 -11.74 -8.23 3.90
CA ILE A 52 -12.58 -7.67 2.83
C ILE A 52 -12.64 -6.14 2.97
N MET A 53 -12.89 -5.62 4.17
CA MET A 53 -12.99 -4.18 4.40
C MET A 53 -11.67 -3.45 4.11
N PHE A 54 -10.54 -4.05 4.51
CA PHE A 54 -9.21 -3.54 4.19
C PHE A 54 -8.95 -3.52 2.68
N ALA A 55 -9.28 -4.61 1.97
CA ALA A 55 -9.12 -4.68 0.53
C ALA A 55 -9.96 -3.61 -0.19
N ILE A 56 -11.20 -3.40 0.23
CA ILE A 56 -12.06 -2.32 -0.29
C ILE A 56 -11.39 -0.96 -0.07
N GLY A 57 -10.90 -0.69 1.14
CA GLY A 57 -10.18 0.55 1.45
C GLY A 57 -8.95 0.79 0.56
N VAL A 58 -8.14 -0.24 0.33
CA VAL A 58 -6.98 -0.17 -0.57
C VAL A 58 -7.40 0.10 -2.01
N VAL A 59 -8.42 -0.59 -2.52
CA VAL A 59 -8.92 -0.39 -3.89
C VAL A 59 -9.44 1.03 -4.06
N LEU A 60 -10.25 1.52 -3.12
CA LEU A 60 -10.76 2.88 -3.14
C LEU A 60 -9.61 3.89 -3.12
N GLY A 61 -8.69 3.78 -2.15
CA GLY A 61 -7.55 4.69 -2.02
C GLY A 61 -6.63 4.70 -3.25
N TRP A 62 -6.40 3.54 -3.86
CA TRP A 62 -5.63 3.42 -5.11
C TRP A 62 -6.32 4.13 -6.26
N THR A 63 -7.65 3.99 -6.37
CA THR A 63 -8.43 4.60 -7.45
C THR A 63 -8.38 6.12 -7.38
N TYR A 64 -8.42 6.71 -6.19
CA TYR A 64 -8.30 8.16 -6.00
C TYR A 64 -6.89 8.70 -6.31
N LYS A 65 -5.81 7.99 -5.92
CA LYS A 65 -4.43 8.49 -6.06
C LYS A 65 -3.92 8.61 -7.51
N LYS A 66 -4.49 7.86 -8.46
CA LYS A 66 -4.02 7.88 -9.87
C LYS A 66 -4.24 9.22 -10.57
N GLY A 67 -5.23 10.02 -10.16
CA GLY A 67 -5.56 11.29 -10.80
C GLY A 67 -4.51 12.39 -10.59
N ASP A 68 -4.02 12.51 -9.35
CA ASP A 68 -3.20 13.66 -8.94
C ASP A 68 -1.73 13.48 -9.29
N ALA A 69 -1.19 12.26 -9.10
CA ALA A 69 0.18 11.95 -9.49
C ALA A 69 0.39 12.12 -11.01
N LYS A 70 -0.58 11.72 -11.84
CA LYS A 70 -0.49 11.85 -13.29
C LYS A 70 -0.58 13.31 -13.74
N LYS A 71 -1.39 14.14 -13.07
CA LYS A 71 -1.46 15.59 -13.33
C LYS A 71 -0.16 16.31 -12.92
N ALA A 72 0.37 16.00 -11.75
CA ALA A 72 1.63 16.57 -11.27
C ALA A 72 2.80 16.26 -12.21
N LEU A 73 2.92 15.00 -12.65
CA LEU A 73 3.96 14.58 -13.60
C LEU A 73 3.82 15.29 -14.96
N LYS A 74 2.60 15.44 -15.48
CA LYS A 74 2.35 16.13 -16.75
C LYS A 74 2.76 17.61 -16.69
N ASN A 75 2.47 18.29 -15.58
CA ASN A 75 2.82 19.70 -15.41
C ASN A 75 4.34 19.89 -15.36
N ILE A 76 5.05 19.07 -14.57
CA ILE A 76 6.51 19.10 -14.48
C ILE A 76 7.15 18.85 -15.86
N GLN A 77 6.68 17.85 -16.60
CA GLN A 77 7.20 17.56 -17.95
C GLN A 77 6.99 18.72 -18.92
N SER A 78 5.85 19.41 -18.82
CA SER A 78 5.56 20.57 -19.67
C SER A 78 6.42 21.79 -19.34
N GLU A 79 6.77 21.99 -18.07
CA GLU A 79 7.69 23.06 -17.66
C GLU A 79 9.13 22.75 -18.08
N THR A 80 9.61 21.53 -17.86
CA THR A 80 10.95 21.11 -18.30
C THR A 80 11.12 21.23 -19.82
N GLN A 81 10.11 20.86 -20.61
CA GLN A 81 10.14 21.02 -22.07
C GLN A 81 10.21 22.48 -22.50
N LYS A 82 9.47 23.38 -21.83
CA LYS A 82 9.53 24.82 -22.10
C LYS A 82 10.90 25.40 -21.78
N GLU A 83 11.50 24.98 -20.68
CA GLU A 83 12.82 25.45 -20.27
C GLU A 83 13.91 24.97 -21.24
N ILE A 84 13.89 23.70 -21.65
CA ILE A 84 14.80 23.17 -22.68
C ILE A 84 14.66 23.94 -23.99
N SER A 85 13.42 24.21 -24.42
CA SER A 85 13.17 24.98 -25.65
C SER A 85 13.71 26.41 -25.56
N ASN A 86 13.56 27.08 -24.41
CA ASN A 86 14.03 28.45 -24.20
C ASN A 86 15.56 28.53 -24.12
N LEU A 87 16.19 27.55 -23.48
CA LEU A 87 17.65 27.45 -23.45
C LEU A 87 18.22 27.19 -24.85
N GLN A 88 17.55 26.37 -25.66
CA GLN A 88 17.95 26.14 -27.05
C GLN A 88 17.87 27.41 -27.90
N SER A 89 16.80 28.21 -27.78
CA SER A 89 16.71 29.48 -28.51
C SER A 89 17.78 30.48 -28.09
N GLN A 90 18.12 30.55 -26.79
CA GLN A 90 19.20 31.43 -26.32
C GLN A 90 20.58 31.01 -26.87
N ILE A 91 20.85 29.70 -26.96
CA ILE A 91 22.10 29.21 -27.54
C ILE A 91 22.16 29.50 -29.04
N GLU A 92 21.05 29.42 -29.75
CA GLU A 92 20.96 29.73 -31.17
C GLU A 92 21.19 31.22 -31.45
N ASP A 93 20.61 32.10 -30.63
CA ASP A 93 20.81 33.54 -30.72
C ASP A 93 22.25 33.97 -30.39
N LEU A 94 22.91 33.31 -29.42
CA LEU A 94 24.32 33.55 -29.08
C LEU A 94 25.31 33.06 -30.14
N LYS A 95 24.89 32.17 -31.04
CA LYS A 95 25.71 31.67 -32.16
C LYS A 95 25.61 32.54 -33.42
N LYS A 96 24.71 33.52 -33.43
CA LYS A 96 24.42 34.40 -34.56
C LYS A 96 25.21 35.70 -34.46
#